data_AF-X1DZN0-F1
#
_entry.id   AF-X1DZN0-F1
#
_cell.length_a   1.000
_cell.length_b   1.000
_cell.length_c   1.000
_cell.angle_alpha   90.00
_cell.angle_beta   90.00
_cell.angle_gamma   90.00
#
_symmetry.space_group_name_H-M   'P 1'
#
loop_
_entity.id
_entity.type
_entity.pdbx_description
1 polymer ?
#
loop_
_entity_poly.entity_id
_entity_poly.type
_entity_poly.pdbx_seq_one_letter_code
_entity_poly.pdbx_strand_id
1 'polypeptide(L)'
;FNSLNGENADHLLKVSQIFSQLLKENGRESGGEILKSSPFSLEEKVFLEMDLLDLTFSSHPLLIFRKALKKIERIKSGHLSTMAEGTIVKVAGIKVILHTPPTRSGQRVIFLTLEDEEGLIDVTVFPSAQQLYAKDIFEADFLLIEGGVQKHGPAVSIIADKAFDLSKI
;
A
#
# COMPACT_ATOMS: atom_id res chain seq x y z
N PHE A 1 3.82 14.46 -8.63
CA PHE A 1 4.35 15.85 -8.52
C PHE A 1 3.72 16.49 -7.29
N ASN A 2 4.17 16.12 -6.09
CA ASN A 2 3.60 16.70 -4.88
C ASN A 2 4.48 17.83 -4.34
N SER A 3 3.77 18.90 -4.02
CA SER A 3 4.21 20.15 -3.42
C SER A 3 5.14 19.96 -2.22
N LEU A 4 6.32 20.55 -2.28
CA LEU A 4 7.20 20.80 -1.13
C LEU A 4 6.48 21.71 -0.14
N ASN A 5 5.92 21.15 0.93
CA ASN A 5 5.37 21.91 2.07
C ASN A 5 6.20 21.63 3.33
N GLY A 6 6.23 22.60 4.25
CA GLY A 6 7.19 22.76 5.35
C GLY A 6 7.30 21.66 6.42
N GLU A 7 6.70 20.48 6.25
CA GLU A 7 6.91 19.31 7.10
C GLU A 7 8.32 18.71 6.94
N ASN A 8 8.99 19.00 5.82
CA ASN A 8 10.36 18.54 5.54
C ASN A 8 11.40 19.00 6.57
N ALA A 9 11.21 20.13 7.25
CA ALA A 9 12.22 20.66 8.18
C ALA A 9 12.32 19.82 9.47
N ASP A 10 11.19 19.43 10.05
CA ASP A 10 11.16 18.58 11.25
C ASP A 10 11.64 17.16 10.95
N HIS A 11 11.35 16.65 9.75
CA HIS A 11 11.88 15.37 9.27
C HIS A 11 13.39 15.41 9.09
N LEU A 12 13.93 16.45 8.43
CA LEU A 12 15.38 16.64 8.29
C LEU A 12 16.07 16.82 9.65
N LEU A 13 15.41 17.44 10.64
CA LEU A 13 15.94 17.58 11.98
C LEU A 13 16.02 16.22 12.70
N LYS A 14 14.97 15.38 12.60
CA LYS A 14 14.99 14.01 13.12
C LYS A 14 16.06 13.15 12.45
N VAL A 15 16.19 13.23 11.13
CA VAL A 15 17.23 12.52 10.36
C VAL A 15 18.62 12.98 10.78
N SER A 16 18.84 14.29 10.92
CA SER A 16 20.11 14.85 11.40
C SER A 16 20.43 14.38 12.81
N GLN A 17 19.44 14.31 13.71
CA GLN A 17 19.61 13.82 15.07
C GLN A 17 19.96 12.33 15.10
N ILE A 18 19.25 11.49 14.33
CA ILE A 18 19.53 10.05 14.22
C ILE A 18 20.92 9.81 13.63
N PHE A 19 21.27 10.51 12.55
CA PHE A 19 22.59 10.42 11.93
C PHE A 19 23.70 10.88 12.87
N SER A 20 23.48 11.97 13.60
CA SER A 20 24.41 12.47 14.63
C SER A 20 24.56 11.49 15.80
N GLN A 21 23.50 10.80 16.17
CA GLN A 21 23.54 9.77 17.23
C GLN A 21 24.31 8.53 16.77
N LEU A 22 24.06 8.07 15.54
CA LEU A 22 24.82 6.98 14.90
C LEU A 22 26.32 7.30 14.79
N LEU A 23 26.67 8.56 14.50
CA LEU A 23 28.06 9.04 14.46
C LEU A 23 28.69 9.18 15.86
N LYS A 24 27.93 9.58 16.87
CA LYS A 24 28.41 9.70 18.26
C LYS A 24 28.64 8.35 18.93
N GLU A 25 27.81 7.35 18.64
CA GLU A 25 27.92 6.01 19.23
C GLU A 25 29.04 5.17 18.60
N ASN A 26 29.47 5.47 17.37
CA ASN A 26 30.47 4.67 16.63
C ASN A 26 31.79 5.41 16.35
N GLY A 27 32.10 6.46 17.11
CA GLY A 27 33.31 7.28 16.95
C GLY A 27 34.63 6.60 17.29
N ARG A 28 34.69 5.26 17.46
CA ARG A 28 35.92 4.48 17.60
C ARG A 28 35.76 3.09 16.98
N GLU A 29 36.49 2.91 15.87
CA GLU A 29 36.98 1.65 15.28
C GLU A 29 36.18 1.00 14.12
N SER A 30 36.90 0.91 12.98
CA SER A 30 36.82 -0.07 11.89
C SER A 30 35.54 -0.13 11.05
N GLY A 31 35.56 0.60 9.94
CA GLY A 31 34.52 0.72 8.90
C GLY A 31 34.24 -0.53 8.04
N GLY A 32 34.09 -1.70 8.66
CA GLY A 32 33.74 -2.94 7.96
C GLY A 32 32.61 -3.77 8.59
N GLU A 33 32.26 -3.55 9.86
CA GLU A 33 31.30 -4.41 10.59
C GLU A 33 29.93 -3.77 10.91
N ILE A 34 29.75 -2.47 10.66
CA ILE A 34 28.54 -1.71 11.07
C ILE A 34 27.26 -2.14 10.31
N LEU A 35 27.37 -2.85 9.19
CA LEU A 35 26.20 -3.25 8.40
C LEU A 35 25.50 -4.54 8.90
N LYS A 36 25.94 -5.17 9.98
CA LYS A 36 25.42 -6.50 10.38
C LYS A 36 24.12 -6.50 11.19
N SER A 37 23.69 -5.38 11.76
CA SER A 37 22.32 -5.28 12.30
C SER A 37 21.93 -3.82 12.42
N SER A 38 21.18 -3.32 11.45
CA SER A 38 20.49 -2.05 11.64
C SER A 38 19.61 -2.13 12.90
N PRO A 39 19.63 -1.11 13.78
CA PRO A 39 18.93 -1.11 15.06
C PRO A 39 17.39 -1.09 14.93
N PHE A 40 16.88 -0.89 13.71
CA PHE A 40 15.47 -0.80 13.40
C PHE A 40 14.88 -2.19 13.09
N SER A 41 13.68 -2.45 13.61
CA SER A 41 12.83 -3.54 13.15
C SER A 41 12.52 -3.41 11.66
N LEU A 42 12.07 -4.49 11.03
CA LEU A 42 11.78 -4.47 9.60
C LEU A 42 10.64 -3.50 9.27
N GLU A 43 9.63 -3.42 10.13
CA GLU A 43 8.52 -2.49 10.04
C GLU A 43 8.98 -1.03 10.15
N GLU A 44 9.88 -0.72 11.10
CA GLU A 44 10.46 0.62 11.25
C GLU A 44 11.30 1.03 10.04
N LYS A 45 12.07 0.09 9.47
CA LYS A 45 12.82 0.35 8.23
C LYS A 45 11.89 0.70 7.09
N VAL A 46 10.88 -0.11 6.85
CA VAL A 46 9.90 0.12 5.77
C VAL A 46 9.21 1.46 5.94
N PHE A 47 8.80 1.80 7.16
CA PHE A 47 8.19 3.09 7.45
C PHE A 47 9.15 4.26 7.15
N LEU A 48 10.41 4.19 7.61
CA LEU A 48 11.40 5.23 7.35
C LEU A 48 11.77 5.34 5.87
N GLU A 49 11.86 4.22 5.16
CA GLU A 49 12.12 4.19 3.73
C GLU A 49 10.98 4.89 2.97
N MET A 50 9.72 4.60 3.31
CA MET A 50 8.57 5.30 2.74
C MET A 50 8.58 6.79 3.06
N ASP A 51 8.79 7.15 4.33
CA ASP A 51 8.72 8.53 4.82
C ASP A 51 9.85 9.42 4.30
N LEU A 52 11.04 8.86 4.10
CA LEU A 52 12.24 9.62 3.74
C LEU A 52 12.59 9.56 2.26
N LEU A 53 12.26 8.44 1.60
CA LEU A 53 12.73 8.14 0.24
C LEU A 53 11.58 7.95 -0.75
N ASP A 54 10.33 7.94 -0.30
CA ASP A 54 9.14 7.60 -1.11
C ASP A 54 9.29 6.25 -1.85
N LEU A 55 10.11 5.33 -1.32
CA LEU A 55 10.38 4.01 -1.90
C LEU A 55 10.69 3.02 -0.79
N THR A 56 10.52 1.73 -1.06
CA THR A 56 10.90 0.66 -0.11
C THR A 56 11.86 -0.32 -0.74
N PHE A 57 12.93 -0.63 -0.03
CA PHE A 57 13.93 -1.63 -0.42
C PHE A 57 13.89 -2.85 0.52
N SER A 58 13.65 -2.63 1.81
CA SER A 58 13.71 -3.69 2.82
C SER A 58 12.57 -4.69 2.72
N SER A 59 11.35 -4.22 2.44
CA SER A 59 10.17 -5.06 2.25
C SER A 59 9.02 -4.24 1.66
N HIS A 60 7.96 -4.92 1.22
CA HIS A 60 6.77 -4.26 0.69
C HIS A 60 6.05 -3.43 1.78
N PRO A 61 5.53 -2.22 1.46
CA PRO A 61 4.82 -1.34 2.39
C PRO A 61 3.71 -1.99 3.24
N LEU A 62 2.98 -2.95 2.67
CA LEU A 62 1.92 -3.69 3.38
C LEU A 62 2.40 -4.44 4.63
N LEU A 63 3.71 -4.63 4.79
CA LEU A 63 4.28 -5.23 6.00
C LEU A 63 3.80 -4.52 7.27
N ILE A 64 3.62 -3.19 7.22
CA ILE A 64 3.13 -2.38 8.35
C ILE A 64 1.78 -2.92 8.87
N PHE A 65 0.93 -3.44 7.97
CA PHE A 65 -0.39 -3.97 8.29
C PHE A 65 -0.40 -5.49 8.50
N ARG A 66 0.75 -6.18 8.50
CA ARG A 66 0.83 -7.65 8.54
C ARG A 66 -0.01 -8.28 9.65
N LYS A 67 -0.05 -7.67 10.84
CA LYS A 67 -0.84 -8.18 11.97
C LYS A 67 -2.35 -8.10 11.70
N ALA A 68 -2.82 -7.00 11.10
CA ALA A 68 -4.21 -6.83 10.71
C ALA A 68 -4.58 -7.78 9.56
N LEU A 69 -3.75 -7.82 8.50
CA LEU A 69 -4.02 -8.64 7.31
C LEU A 69 -4.03 -10.14 7.62
N LYS A 70 -3.24 -10.60 8.59
CA LYS A 70 -3.29 -11.99 9.08
C LYS A 70 -4.64 -12.36 9.70
N LYS A 71 -5.31 -11.41 10.37
CA LYS A 71 -6.63 -11.63 10.98
C LYS A 71 -7.77 -11.58 9.96
N ILE A 72 -7.57 -10.84 8.87
CA ILE A 72 -8.58 -10.58 7.84
C ILE A 72 -8.65 -11.73 6.81
N GLU A 73 -7.66 -12.63 6.81
CA GLU A 73 -7.55 -13.76 5.88
C GLU A 73 -7.66 -13.33 4.41
N ARG A 74 -6.92 -12.29 4.04
CA ARG A 74 -6.91 -11.80 2.66
C ARG A 74 -6.32 -12.82 1.69
N ILE A 75 -6.79 -12.76 0.45
CA ILE A 75 -6.19 -13.40 -0.71
C ILE A 75 -5.15 -12.44 -1.29
N LYS A 76 -4.01 -13.00 -1.69
CA LYS A 76 -2.95 -12.27 -2.39
C LYS A 76 -3.14 -12.31 -3.90
N SER A 77 -2.57 -11.34 -4.59
CA SER A 77 -2.67 -11.20 -6.06
C SER A 77 -2.34 -12.50 -6.81
N GLY A 78 -1.25 -13.18 -6.44
CA GLY A 78 -0.76 -14.41 -7.08
C GLY A 78 -1.75 -15.59 -7.04
N HIS A 79 -2.72 -15.56 -6.12
CA HIS A 79 -3.68 -16.63 -5.93
C HIS A 79 -5.03 -16.36 -6.63
N LEU A 80 -5.28 -15.13 -7.09
CA LEU A 80 -6.57 -14.73 -7.68
C LEU A 80 -6.92 -15.53 -8.94
N SER A 81 -5.93 -15.91 -9.74
CA SER A 81 -6.13 -16.71 -10.96
C SER A 81 -6.78 -18.08 -10.69
N THR A 82 -6.53 -18.64 -9.51
CA THR A 82 -7.04 -19.94 -9.08
C THR A 82 -8.45 -19.88 -8.50
N MET A 83 -8.93 -18.68 -8.14
CA MET A 83 -10.28 -18.51 -7.59
C MET A 83 -11.34 -18.70 -8.68
N ALA A 84 -12.52 -19.19 -8.30
CA ALA A 84 -13.65 -19.28 -9.22
C ALA A 84 -14.24 -17.89 -9.49
N GLU A 85 -14.82 -17.69 -10.67
CA GLU A 85 -15.55 -16.47 -11.00
C GLU A 85 -16.75 -16.27 -10.04
N GLY A 86 -16.98 -15.03 -9.63
CA GLY A 86 -18.00 -14.65 -8.65
C GLY A 86 -17.62 -14.93 -7.19
N THR A 87 -16.47 -15.56 -6.90
CA THR A 87 -16.02 -15.79 -5.52
C THR A 87 -15.80 -14.45 -4.83
N ILE A 88 -16.41 -14.27 -3.64
CA ILE A 88 -16.16 -13.09 -2.82
C ILE A 88 -14.81 -13.26 -2.11
N VAL A 89 -13.91 -12.32 -2.31
CA VAL A 89 -12.57 -12.31 -1.73
C VAL A 89 -12.30 -10.98 -1.04
N LYS A 90 -11.34 -11.02 -0.11
CA LYS A 90 -10.72 -9.81 0.44
C LYS A 90 -9.32 -9.71 -0.09
N VAL A 91 -8.96 -8.58 -0.68
CA VAL A 91 -7.61 -8.27 -1.17
C VAL A 91 -7.14 -6.99 -0.51
N ALA A 92 -5.83 -6.85 -0.33
CA ALA A 92 -5.24 -5.65 0.25
C ALA A 92 -4.02 -5.24 -0.54
N GLY A 93 -3.82 -3.93 -0.70
CA GLY A 93 -2.68 -3.41 -1.42
C GLY A 93 -2.49 -1.90 -1.27
N ILE A 94 -1.34 -1.44 -1.75
CA ILE A 94 -1.08 -0.01 -1.96
C ILE A 94 -1.69 0.43 -3.28
N LYS A 95 -2.32 1.59 -3.31
CA LYS A 95 -2.93 2.20 -4.50
C LYS A 95 -1.84 2.72 -5.42
N VAL A 96 -1.71 2.10 -6.60
CA VAL A 96 -0.73 2.48 -7.62
C VAL A 96 -1.35 3.36 -8.68
N ILE A 97 -2.54 2.99 -9.16
CA ILE A 97 -3.22 3.68 -10.26
C ILE A 97 -4.69 3.89 -9.88
N LEU A 98 -5.19 5.10 -10.14
CA LEU A 98 -6.61 5.42 -10.04
C LEU A 98 -7.05 6.18 -11.29
N HIS A 99 -8.02 5.62 -12.01
CA HIS A 99 -8.60 6.20 -13.22
C HIS A 99 -10.13 6.30 -13.12
N THR A 100 -10.67 7.45 -13.50
CA THR A 100 -12.12 7.70 -13.56
C THR A 100 -12.51 8.21 -14.95
N PRO A 101 -12.54 7.35 -15.97
CA PRO A 101 -12.86 7.78 -17.32
C PRO A 101 -14.27 8.41 -17.38
N PRO A 102 -14.47 9.46 -18.20
CA PRO A 102 -15.78 10.03 -18.41
C PRO A 102 -16.67 9.03 -19.14
N THR A 103 -17.90 8.86 -18.66
CA THR A 103 -18.90 8.02 -19.31
C THR A 103 -20.00 8.88 -19.94
N ARG A 104 -20.57 8.42 -21.06
CA ARG A 104 -21.68 9.12 -21.73
C ARG A 104 -22.94 9.21 -20.87
N SER A 105 -23.11 8.29 -19.92
CA SER A 105 -24.23 8.25 -18.97
C SER A 105 -24.04 9.18 -17.75
N GLY A 106 -22.85 9.77 -17.57
CA GLY A 106 -22.50 10.55 -16.38
C GLY A 106 -22.20 9.72 -15.13
N GLN A 107 -22.47 8.42 -15.14
CA GLN A 107 -22.12 7.50 -14.06
C GLN A 107 -20.66 7.09 -14.19
N ARG A 108 -19.80 7.61 -13.31
CA ARG A 108 -18.37 7.32 -13.34
C ARG A 108 -18.10 5.92 -12.80
N VAL A 109 -17.24 5.17 -13.48
CA VAL A 109 -16.65 3.93 -12.97
C VAL A 109 -15.22 4.26 -12.56
N ILE A 110 -14.77 3.73 -11.41
CA ILE A 110 -13.38 3.86 -10.99
C ILE A 110 -12.66 2.57 -11.34
N PHE A 111 -11.53 2.69 -12.01
CA PHE A 111 -10.54 1.63 -12.17
C PHE A 111 -9.38 1.91 -11.24
N LEU A 112 -9.09 0.96 -10.37
CA LEU A 112 -8.08 1.03 -9.33
C LEU A 112 -7.12 -0.15 -9.52
N THR A 113 -5.82 0.11 -9.55
CA THR A 113 -4.82 -0.96 -9.48
C THR A 113 -4.13 -0.87 -8.12
N LEU A 114 -4.19 -1.97 -7.38
CA LEU A 114 -3.47 -2.16 -6.13
C LEU A 114 -2.22 -3.01 -6.36
N GLU A 115 -1.20 -2.83 -5.53
CA GLU A 115 -0.03 -3.69 -5.47
C GLU A 115 0.06 -4.36 -4.09
N ASP A 116 0.35 -5.66 -4.10
CA ASP A 116 0.75 -6.42 -2.93
C ASP A 116 2.11 -7.09 -3.12
N GLU A 117 2.55 -7.88 -2.15
CA GLU A 117 3.87 -8.51 -2.15
C GLU A 117 4.09 -9.51 -3.29
N GLU A 118 3.02 -9.92 -4.00
CA GLU A 118 3.08 -10.88 -5.11
C GLU A 118 2.78 -10.24 -6.47
N GLY A 119 2.26 -9.00 -6.50
CA GLY A 119 1.99 -8.28 -7.74
C GLY A 119 0.76 -7.39 -7.71
N LEU A 120 0.24 -7.11 -8.91
CA LEU A 120 -0.85 -6.16 -9.14
C LEU A 120 -2.23 -6.82 -9.04
N ILE A 121 -3.21 -6.04 -8.59
CA ILE A 121 -4.62 -6.42 -8.47
C ILE A 121 -5.45 -5.33 -9.11
N ASP A 122 -6.09 -5.65 -10.22
CA ASP A 122 -7.03 -4.74 -10.87
C ASP A 122 -8.41 -4.82 -10.22
N VAL A 123 -8.96 -3.65 -9.90
CA VAL A 123 -10.20 -3.48 -9.19
C VAL A 123 -11.10 -2.50 -9.96
N THR A 124 -12.35 -2.88 -10.16
CA THR A 124 -13.38 -2.02 -10.73
C THR A 124 -14.40 -1.66 -9.66
N VAL A 125 -14.67 -0.37 -9.50
CA VAL A 125 -15.64 0.14 -8.53
C VAL A 125 -16.79 0.82 -9.26
N PHE A 126 -17.98 0.25 -9.14
CA PHE A 126 -19.20 0.79 -9.72
C PHE A 126 -19.84 1.88 -8.83
N PRO A 127 -20.74 2.71 -9.38
CA PRO A 127 -21.39 3.79 -8.63
C PRO A 127 -22.05 3.37 -7.31
N SER A 128 -22.58 2.14 -7.22
CA SER A 128 -23.19 1.60 -6.01
C SER A 128 -22.21 1.55 -4.83
N ALA A 129 -21.00 1.01 -5.04
CA ALA A 129 -19.96 0.98 -4.01
C ALA A 129 -19.37 2.37 -3.75
N GLN A 130 -19.24 3.21 -4.79
CA GLN A 130 -18.71 4.56 -4.65
C GLN A 130 -19.53 5.43 -3.69
N GLN A 131 -20.86 5.27 -3.65
CA GLN A 131 -21.73 6.05 -2.75
C GLN A 131 -21.30 5.95 -1.28
N LEU A 132 -20.72 4.83 -0.87
CA LEU A 132 -20.30 4.57 0.50
C LEU A 132 -18.79 4.72 0.69
N TYR A 133 -18.00 4.31 -0.30
CA TYR A 133 -16.56 4.11 -0.11
C TYR A 133 -15.67 5.05 -0.96
N ALA A 134 -16.25 6.00 -1.70
CA ALA A 134 -15.47 6.93 -2.53
C ALA A 134 -14.38 7.65 -1.74
N LYS A 135 -14.68 8.10 -0.50
CA LYS A 135 -13.71 8.82 0.33
C LYS A 135 -12.45 7.98 0.57
N ASP A 136 -12.61 6.75 1.04
CA ASP A 136 -11.46 5.85 1.28
C ASP A 136 -10.72 5.55 -0.02
N ILE A 137 -11.43 5.29 -1.13
CA ILE A 137 -10.82 5.01 -2.43
C ILE A 137 -9.96 6.18 -2.94
N PHE A 138 -10.43 7.41 -2.81
CA PHE A 138 -9.71 8.59 -3.29
C PHE A 138 -8.57 9.01 -2.35
N GLU A 139 -8.79 8.98 -1.04
CA GLU A 139 -7.86 9.54 -0.06
C GLU A 139 -6.83 8.54 0.48
N ALA A 140 -7.16 7.25 0.59
CA ALA A 140 -6.27 6.29 1.23
C ALA A 140 -5.24 5.71 0.25
N ASP A 141 -3.99 5.62 0.68
CA ASP A 141 -2.93 4.93 -0.07
C ASP A 141 -3.00 3.41 0.11
N PHE A 142 -3.46 2.94 1.27
CA PHE A 142 -3.58 1.52 1.58
C PHE A 142 -5.05 1.12 1.66
N LEU A 143 -5.45 0.17 0.83
CA LEU A 143 -6.83 -0.25 0.73
C LEU A 143 -7.00 -1.73 1.01
N LEU A 144 -8.05 -2.05 1.76
CA LEU A 144 -8.66 -3.36 1.84
C LEU A 144 -9.92 -3.34 0.98
N ILE A 145 -9.99 -4.21 -0.02
CA ILE A 145 -11.14 -4.37 -0.90
C ILE A 145 -11.80 -5.71 -0.61
N GLU A 146 -13.13 -5.69 -0.43
CA GLU A 146 -13.97 -6.89 -0.45
C GLU A 146 -14.81 -6.84 -1.72
N GLY A 147 -14.81 -7.93 -2.49
CA GLY A 147 -15.48 -7.94 -3.77
C GLY A 147 -15.45 -9.28 -4.49
N GLY A 148 -16.20 -9.36 -5.59
CA GLY A 148 -16.29 -10.56 -6.42
C GLY A 148 -15.16 -10.67 -7.44
N VAL A 149 -14.59 -11.87 -7.58
CA VAL A 149 -13.64 -12.19 -8.65
C VAL A 149 -14.35 -12.15 -10.01
N GLN A 150 -13.82 -11.39 -10.94
CA GLN A 150 -14.28 -11.28 -12.32
C GLN A 150 -13.19 -11.81 -13.26
N LYS A 151 -13.56 -12.71 -14.18
CA LYS A 151 -12.62 -13.24 -15.18
C LYS A 151 -12.94 -12.70 -16.56
N HIS A 152 -11.90 -12.38 -17.33
CA HIS A 152 -11.97 -11.94 -18.71
C HIS A 152 -10.88 -12.64 -19.53
N GLY A 153 -11.19 -13.83 -20.03
CA GLY A 153 -10.18 -14.70 -20.65
C GLY A 153 -9.07 -15.04 -19.64
N PRO A 154 -7.79 -14.72 -19.92
CA PRO A 154 -6.69 -14.96 -18.99
C PRO A 154 -6.59 -13.92 -17.86
N ALA A 155 -7.26 -12.77 -17.99
CA ALA A 155 -7.19 -11.70 -17.02
C ALA A 155 -8.16 -11.92 -15.86
N VAL A 156 -7.75 -11.53 -14.66
CA VAL A 156 -8.56 -11.59 -13.43
C VAL A 156 -8.56 -10.22 -12.78
N SER A 157 -9.74 -9.74 -12.39
CA SER A 157 -9.94 -8.51 -11.65
C SER A 157 -10.96 -8.72 -10.54
N ILE A 158 -11.12 -7.71 -9.67
CA ILE A 158 -12.12 -7.70 -8.60
C ILE A 158 -13.16 -6.63 -8.91
N ILE A 159 -14.45 -6.96 -8.79
CA ILE A 159 -15.51 -5.95 -8.68
C ILE A 159 -15.68 -5.64 -7.20
N ALA A 160 -15.36 -4.41 -6.80
CA ALA A 160 -15.41 -4.01 -5.40
C ALA A 160 -16.84 -3.77 -4.92
N ASP A 161 -17.20 -4.41 -3.81
CA ASP A 161 -18.43 -4.15 -3.07
C ASP A 161 -18.16 -3.23 -1.88
N LYS A 162 -16.99 -3.38 -1.24
CA LYS A 162 -16.54 -2.55 -0.11
C LYS A 162 -15.07 -2.19 -0.28
N ALA A 163 -14.72 -0.98 0.17
CA ALA A 163 -13.34 -0.53 0.23
C ALA A 163 -13.10 0.19 1.56
N PHE A 164 -11.99 -0.12 2.22
CA PHE A 164 -11.65 0.45 3.51
C PHE A 164 -10.20 0.92 3.51
N ASP A 165 -9.96 2.08 4.09
CA ASP A 165 -8.63 2.57 4.41
C ASP A 165 -8.01 1.68 5.50
N LEU A 166 -6.92 0.99 5.17
CA LEU A 166 -6.23 0.09 6.08
C LEU A 166 -5.64 0.80 7.31
N SER A 167 -5.37 2.11 7.22
CA SER A 167 -4.89 2.89 8.37
C SER A 167 -5.95 3.06 9.47
N LYS A 168 -7.23 2.79 9.16
CA LYS A 168 -8.37 2.94 10.09
C LYS A 168 -8.84 1.61 10.70
N ILE A 169 -8.21 0.49 10.35
CA ILE A 169 -8.60 -0.88 10.76
C ILE A 169 -7.60 -1.42 11.79
#